data_AF-A0A351HX76-F1
#
_entry.id   AF-A0A351HX76-F1
#
_cell.length_a   1.000
_cell.length_b   1.000
_cell.length_c   1.000
_cell.angle_alpha   90.00
_cell.angle_beta   90.00
_cell.angle_gamma   90.00
#
_symmetry.space_group_name_H-M   'P 1'
#
loop_
_entity.id
_entity.type
_entity.pdbx_description
1 polymer ?
#
loop_
_entity_poly.entity_id
_entity_poly.type
_entity_poly.pdbx_seq_one_letter_code
_entity_poly.pdbx_strand_id
1 'polypeptide(L)' 'MGWQDYVPTGTVAGTTGQALGLEAVKIRLTGELADKYDVYYRIHSQNYGWLGWAKNDEIAGTVGMNLRAEAIQ' A
#
# COMPACT_ATOMS: atom_id res chain seq x y z
N MET A 1 6.09 -12.86 5.37
CA MET A 1 4.74 -12.74 5.99
C MET A 1 3.75 -12.42 4.89
N GLY A 2 2.48 -12.77 5.09
CA GLY A 2 1.41 -12.39 4.16
C GLY A 2 0.92 -10.97 4.42
N TRP A 3 -0.26 -10.66 3.87
CA TRP A 3 -0.99 -9.44 4.16
C TRP A 3 -1.29 -9.29 5.66
N GLN A 4 -1.21 -8.05 6.15
CA GLN A 4 -1.69 -7.67 7.48
C GLN A 4 -3.14 -7.16 7.37
N ASP A 5 -3.87 -7.15 8.48
CA ASP A 5 -5.19 -6.54 8.54
C ASP A 5 -5.11 -5.03 8.30
N TYR A 6 -6.23 -4.44 7.86
CA TYR A 6 -6.33 -2.98 7.74
C TYR A 6 -6.17 -2.32 9.10
N VAL A 7 -5.39 -1.24 9.10
CA VAL A 7 -5.24 -0.38 10.27
C VAL A 7 -5.87 0.99 9.96
N PRO A 8 -6.49 1.65 10.95
CA PRO A 8 -7.14 2.94 10.73
C PRO A 8 -6.11 4.06 10.57
N THR A 9 -6.56 5.20 10.06
CA THR A 9 -5.76 6.42 9.95
C THR A 9 -5.05 6.76 11.27
N GLY A 10 -3.77 7.15 11.17
CA GLY A 10 -2.97 7.55 12.34
C GLY A 10 -2.27 6.39 13.06
N THR A 11 -2.39 5.17 12.55
CA THR A 11 -1.70 3.99 13.08
C THR A 11 -0.65 3.47 12.09
N VAL A 12 0.28 2.65 12.59
CA VAL A 12 1.36 2.08 11.76
C VAL A 12 0.83 0.90 10.96
N ALA A 13 0.87 1.00 9.63
CA ALA A 13 0.69 -0.11 8.72
C ALA A 13 2.07 -0.72 8.40
N GLY A 14 2.34 -1.94 8.87
CA GLY A 14 3.64 -2.60 8.72
C GLY A 14 4.32 -2.88 10.06
N THR A 15 5.65 -3.04 10.03
CA THR A 15 6.44 -3.39 11.22
C THR A 15 7.55 -2.38 11.46
N THR A 16 7.75 -1.98 12.71
CA THR A 16 8.89 -1.13 13.10
C THR A 16 10.01 -1.98 13.69
N GLY A 17 11.26 -1.76 13.25
CA GLY A 17 12.44 -2.39 13.84
C GLY A 17 12.68 -3.86 13.48
N GLN A 18 11.86 -4.46 12.62
CA GLN A 18 11.97 -5.89 12.25
C GLN A 18 12.78 -6.14 10.97
N ALA A 19 13.32 -5.10 10.32
CA ALA A 19 14.06 -5.19 9.06
C ALA A 19 13.32 -5.92 7.92
N LEU A 20 11.98 -5.86 7.92
CA LEU A 20 11.13 -6.44 6.88
C LEU A 20 10.74 -5.38 5.86
N GLY A 21 10.92 -5.70 4.57
CA GLY A 21 10.54 -4.83 3.47
C GLY A 21 9.04 -4.88 3.19
N LEU A 22 8.46 -3.71 2.91
CA LEU A 22 7.13 -3.59 2.34
C LEU A 22 7.24 -3.75 0.82
N GLU A 23 6.40 -4.57 0.19
CA GLU A 23 6.37 -4.69 -1.29
C GLU A 23 5.13 -4.05 -1.91
N ALA A 24 4.00 -4.10 -1.20
CA ALA A 24 2.73 -3.62 -1.68
C ALA A 24 1.82 -3.14 -0.54
N VAL A 25 0.88 -2.26 -0.89
CA VAL A 25 -0.13 -1.71 0.01
C VAL A 25 -1.50 -1.80 -0.62
N LYS A 26 -2.51 -1.77 0.26
CA LYS A 26 -3.90 -1.48 -0.08
C LYS A 26 -4.38 -0.32 0.77
N ILE A 27 -5.08 0.62 0.15
CA ILE A 27 -5.66 1.79 0.79
C ILE A 27 -7.12 1.87 0.36
N ARG A 28 -8.00 2.12 1.33
CA ARG A 28 -9.43 2.34 1.10
C ARG A 28 -9.93 3.45 2.00
N LEU A 29 -10.88 4.22 1.48
CA LEU A 29 -11.72 5.07 2.32
C LEU A 29 -12.77 4.20 3.02
N THR A 30 -13.30 4.69 4.14
CA THR A 30 -14.33 4.00 4.93
C THR A 30 -15.42 4.97 5.35
N GLY A 31 -16.60 4.45 5.69
CA GLY A 31 -17.76 5.28 6.04
C GLY A 31 -18.22 6.12 4.86
N GLU A 32 -18.84 7.28 5.15
CA GLU A 32 -19.43 8.14 4.10
C GLU A 32 -18.44 8.63 3.03
N LEU A 33 -17.14 8.68 3.35
CA LEU A 33 -16.13 9.10 2.38
C LEU A 33 -15.95 8.08 1.26
N ALA A 34 -16.14 6.78 1.55
CA ALA A 34 -16.06 5.72 0.55
C ALA A 34 -17.19 5.81 -0.49
N ASP A 35 -18.33 6.38 -0.10
CA ASP A 35 -19.48 6.55 -1.01
C ASP A 35 -19.36 7.81 -1.88
N LYS A 36 -18.53 8.77 -1.46
CA LYS A 36 -18.42 10.11 -2.08
C LYS A 36 -17.15 10.29 -2.91
N TYR A 37 -16.10 9.54 -2.62
CA TYR A 37 -14.78 9.75 -3.19
C TYR A 37 -14.06 8.45 -3.51
N ASP A 38 -13.17 8.54 -4.49
CA ASP A 38 -12.17 7.52 -4.78
C ASP A 38 -10.80 7.94 -4.21
N VAL A 39 -10.02 6.97 -3.77
CA VAL A 39 -8.60 7.15 -3.48
C VAL A 39 -7.77 6.43 -4.53
N TYR A 40 -6.88 7.20 -5.17
CA TYR A 40 -5.89 6.69 -6.12
C TYR A 40 -4.51 6.77 -5.49
N TYR A 41 -3.74 5.70 -5.61
CA TYR A 41 -2.41 5.60 -5.03
C TYR A 41 -1.52 4.70 -5.88
N ARG A 42 -0.21 4.89 -5.78
CA ARG A 42 0.77 4.01 -6.44
C ARG A 42 2.03 3.86 -5.61
N ILE A 43 2.73 2.76 -5.84
CA ILE A 43 4.02 2.46 -5.22
C ILE A 43 5.15 2.67 -6.23
N HIS A 44 6.23 3.29 -5.78
CA HIS A 44 7.53 3.23 -6.43
C HIS A 44 8.24 1.96 -5.96
N SER A 45 8.29 0.94 -6.82
CA SER A 45 8.95 -0.33 -6.51
C SER A 45 10.42 -0.28 -6.90
N GLN A 46 11.28 -0.86 -6.07
CA GLN A 46 12.68 -1.03 -6.36
C GLN A 46 12.86 -1.67 -7.75
N ASN A 47 13.80 -1.14 -8.53
CA ASN A 47 14.12 -1.56 -9.90
C ASN A 47 13.04 -1.31 -10.97
N TYR A 48 11.77 -1.12 -10.60
CA TYR A 48 10.68 -0.85 -11.55
C TYR A 48 10.22 0.60 -11.58
N GLY A 49 10.53 1.38 -10.55
CA GLY A 49 10.05 2.75 -10.42
C GLY A 49 8.57 2.80 -10.10
N TRP A 50 7.91 3.89 -10.52
CA TRP A 50 6.46 4.05 -10.33
C TRP A 50 5.67 3.02 -11.13
N LEU A 51 4.95 2.17 -10.42
CA LEU A 51 3.97 1.27 -11.02
C LEU A 51 2.67 2.03 -11.34
N GLY A 52 1.73 1.30 -11.97
CA GLY A 52 0.40 1.83 -12.27
C GLY A 52 -0.35 2.30 -11.03
N TRP A 53 -1.31 3.19 -11.24
CA TRP A 53 -2.23 3.63 -10.19
C TRP A 53 -3.18 2.50 -9.81
N ALA A 54 -3.25 2.23 -8.52
CA ALA A 54 -4.31 1.44 -7.90
C ALA A 54 -5.41 2.40 -7.42
N LYS A 55 -6.64 1.89 -7.39
CA LYS A 55 -7.80 2.61 -6.85
C LYS A 55 -8.49 1.76 -5.80
N ASN A 56 -8.97 2.37 -4.71
CA ASN A 56 -9.89 1.76 -3.73
C ASN A 56 -9.68 0.25 -3.47
N ASP A 57 -8.84 -0.11 -2.50
CA ASP A 57 -8.56 -1.50 -2.11
C ASP A 57 -7.77 -2.36 -3.12
N GLU A 58 -7.52 -1.86 -4.34
CA GLU A 58 -6.65 -2.52 -5.30
C GLU A 58 -5.19 -2.60 -4.81
N ILE A 59 -4.41 -3.55 -5.31
CA ILE A 59 -3.02 -3.70 -4.87
C ILE A 59 -2.15 -2.66 -5.59
N ALA A 60 -1.42 -1.84 -4.82
CA ALA A 60 -0.32 -1.04 -5.34
C ALA A 60 1.02 -1.64 -4.89
N GLY A 61 1.91 -1.96 -5.84
CA GLY A 61 3.21 -2.56 -5.55
C GLY A 61 3.41 -3.92 -6.23
N THR A 62 4.35 -4.70 -5.71
CA THR A 62 4.62 -6.07 -6.15
C THR A 62 4.24 -7.07 -5.07
N VAL A 63 3.94 -8.31 -5.44
CA VAL A 63 3.66 -9.38 -4.47
C VAL A 63 4.54 -10.58 -4.74
N GLY A 64 5.37 -10.95 -3.76
CA GLY A 64 6.24 -12.13 -3.83
C GLY A 64 7.48 -11.93 -4.68
N MET A 65 7.85 -10.68 -4.98
CA MET A 65 9.00 -10.36 -5.82
C MET A 65 10.25 -9.98 -5.03
N ASN A 66 10.15 -9.84 -3.69
CA ASN A 66 11.25 -9.39 -2.82
C ASN A 66 11.79 -8.00 -3.22
N LEU A 67 10.91 -7.13 -3.71
CA LEU A 67 11.24 -5.76 -4.11
C LEU A 67 10.61 -4.76 -3.13
N ARG A 68 11.44 -3.87 -2.58
CA ARG A 68 10.96 -2.85 -1.63
C ARG A 68 10.11 -1.78 -2.33
N ALA A 69 9.05 -1.37 -1.66
CA ALA A 69 8.37 -0.10 -1.90
C ALA A 69 9.25 1.03 -1.35
N GLU A 70 9.68 1.93 -2.22
CA GLU A 70 10.59 3.03 -1.88
C GLU A 70 9.85 4.36 -1.68
N ALA A 71 8.66 4.49 -2.27
CA ALA A 71 7.78 5.64 -2.10
C ALA A 71 6.32 5.28 -2.38
N ILE A 72 5.41 6.10 -1.87
CA ILE A 72 3.98 6.09 -2.17
C ILE A 72 3.56 7.48 -2.66
N GLN A 73 2.62 7.52 -3.61
CA GLN A 73 1.99 8.73 -4.12
C GLN A 73 0.49 8.55 -4.17
#